data_AF-A0A3D5RRP0-F1
#
_entry.id   AF-A0A3D5RRP0-F1
#
_cell.length_a   1.000
_cell.length_b   1.000
_cell.length_c   1.000
_cell.angle_alpha   90.00
_cell.angle_beta   90.00
_cell.angle_gamma   90.00
#
_symmetry.space_group_name_H-M   'P 1'
#
loop_
_entity.id
_entity.type
_entity.pdbx_description
1 polymer ?
#
loop_
_entity_poly.entity_id
_entity_poly.type
_entity_poly.pdbx_seq_one_letter_code
_entity_poly.pdbx_strand_id
1 'polypeptide(L)'
;MSDYTATIGCVDIKVDWAETQDNEIIIHYEDGGLTESKIFLNYKNETHHNALELLGSWMENHNFANPSALINELFERGSEEKFTILQITRPTEPGGSGFVDFDVVFDVTDSWCVMTDKGALPAKRIQLIMRASIYPTN
;
A
#
# COMPACT_ATOMS: atom_id res chain seq x y z
N MET A 1 -21.43 9.61 13.88
CA MET A 1 -20.79 8.36 13.42
C MET A 1 -20.32 7.66 14.67
N SER A 2 -20.51 6.34 14.79
CA SER A 2 -19.90 5.61 15.91
C SER A 2 -18.38 5.80 15.83
N ASP A 3 -17.73 6.09 16.95
CA ASP A 3 -16.29 6.30 16.97
C ASP A 3 -15.60 4.98 16.61
N TYR A 4 -14.83 4.96 15.53
CA TYR A 4 -13.95 3.85 15.16
C TYR A 4 -12.51 4.35 15.10
N THR A 5 -11.56 3.52 15.53
CA THR A 5 -10.14 3.71 15.21
C THR A 5 -9.87 3.06 13.85
N ALA A 6 -9.19 3.79 12.96
CA ALA A 6 -8.89 3.33 11.62
C ALA A 6 -7.37 3.29 11.38
N THR A 7 -6.89 2.23 10.73
CA THR A 7 -5.45 2.05 10.42
C THR A 7 -5.27 1.62 8.97
N ILE A 8 -4.16 2.01 8.35
CA ILE A 8 -3.73 1.51 7.04
C ILE A 8 -2.35 0.89 7.19
N GLY A 9 -2.15 -0.29 6.60
CA GLY A 9 -0.84 -0.95 6.52
C GLY A 9 -0.63 -1.66 5.19
N CYS A 10 0.62 -1.98 4.88
CA CYS A 10 1.01 -2.79 3.72
C CYS A 10 1.11 -4.25 4.13
N VAL A 11 0.40 -5.12 3.41
CA VAL A 11 0.32 -6.57 3.67
C VAL A 11 1.27 -7.34 2.77
N ASP A 12 1.41 -6.91 1.51
CA ASP A 12 2.26 -7.56 0.52
C ASP A 12 2.71 -6.56 -0.55
N ILE A 13 3.82 -6.86 -1.22
CA ILE A 13 4.40 -6.05 -2.29
C ILE A 13 4.73 -6.95 -3.46
N LYS A 14 4.21 -6.59 -4.63
CA LYS A 14 4.55 -7.24 -5.90
C LYS A 14 5.29 -6.27 -6.78
N VAL A 15 6.38 -6.73 -7.38
CA VAL A 15 7.25 -5.90 -8.21
C VAL A 15 7.40 -6.57 -9.57
N ASP A 16 7.03 -5.84 -10.61
CA ASP A 16 7.43 -6.18 -11.97
C ASP A 16 8.77 -5.48 -12.23
N TRP A 17 9.83 -6.26 -12.41
CA TRP A 17 11.18 -5.75 -12.61
C TRP A 17 11.37 -5.17 -14.02
N ALA A 18 12.22 -4.14 -14.15
CA ALA A 18 12.50 -3.50 -15.44
C ALA A 18 13.28 -4.40 -16.40
N GLU A 19 14.09 -5.30 -15.85
CA GLU A 19 14.89 -6.27 -16.58
C GLU A 19 14.49 -7.68 -16.18
N THR A 20 14.55 -8.64 -17.11
CA THR A 20 14.28 -10.06 -16.83
C THR A 20 15.22 -10.55 -15.72
N GLN A 21 14.64 -11.14 -14.68
CA GLN A 21 15.38 -11.67 -13.53
C GLN A 21 15.35 -13.19 -13.58
N ASP A 22 16.52 -13.83 -13.57
CA ASP A 22 16.64 -15.30 -13.67
C ASP A 22 16.47 -16.04 -12.32
N ASN A 23 16.32 -15.33 -11.21
CA ASN A 23 16.38 -15.89 -9.85
C ASN A 23 15.26 -15.36 -8.94
N GLU A 24 14.93 -16.11 -7.88
CA GLU A 24 14.12 -15.61 -6.75
C GLU A 24 14.77 -14.36 -6.16
N ILE A 25 14.01 -13.27 -6.03
CA ILE A 25 14.45 -11.99 -5.45
C ILE A 25 13.74 -11.84 -4.11
N ILE A 26 14.50 -11.55 -3.07
CA ILE A 26 13.96 -11.31 -1.74
C ILE A 26 13.99 -9.80 -1.49
N ILE A 27 12.82 -9.21 -1.28
CA ILE A 27 12.70 -7.82 -0.85
C ILE A 27 13.14 -7.76 0.61
N HIS A 28 14.14 -6.93 0.91
CA HIS A 28 14.57 -6.72 2.28
C HIS A 28 13.60 -5.81 3.00
N TYR A 29 13.16 -6.20 4.20
CA TYR A 29 12.39 -5.34 5.09
C TYR A 29 12.92 -5.51 6.52
N GLU A 30 12.76 -4.47 7.33
CA GLU A 30 13.19 -4.43 8.72
C GLU A 30 12.19 -5.12 9.64
N ASP A 31 12.56 -5.37 10.90
CA ASP A 31 11.72 -6.06 11.89
C ASP A 31 10.37 -5.35 12.19
N GLY A 32 10.15 -4.12 11.68
CA GLY A 32 8.87 -3.39 11.68
C GLY A 32 7.91 -3.76 10.54
N GLY A 33 8.31 -4.64 9.62
CA GLY A 33 7.49 -5.13 8.51
C GLY A 33 7.41 -4.18 7.31
N LEU A 34 6.62 -4.58 6.30
CA LEU A 34 6.56 -3.90 4.98
C LEU A 34 6.05 -2.45 5.05
N THR A 35 5.22 -2.13 6.03
CA THR A 35 4.60 -0.80 6.14
C THR A 35 5.63 0.28 6.42
N GLU A 36 6.58 0.00 7.33
CA GLU A 36 7.54 0.98 7.84
C GLU A 36 8.88 0.93 7.10
N SER A 37 9.19 -0.20 6.47
CA SER A 37 10.48 -0.44 5.83
C SER A 37 10.69 0.48 4.62
N LYS A 38 11.81 1.20 4.62
CA LYS A 38 12.20 2.18 3.58
C LYS A 38 12.88 1.51 2.39
N ILE A 39 12.12 0.73 1.65
CA ILE A 39 12.64 -0.22 0.66
C ILE A 39 12.50 0.29 -0.78
N PHE A 40 11.86 1.43 -0.98
CA PHE A 40 11.69 2.05 -2.29
C PHE A 40 12.66 3.21 -2.45
N LEU A 41 13.63 3.07 -3.35
CA LEU A 41 14.62 4.10 -3.65
C LEU A 41 14.22 4.84 -4.93
N ASN A 42 14.15 6.17 -4.85
CA ASN A 42 14.10 7.01 -6.04
C ASN A 42 15.53 7.49 -6.36
N TYR A 43 16.13 6.95 -7.42
CA TYR A 43 17.52 7.23 -7.78
C TYR A 43 17.77 8.68 -8.17
N LYS A 44 16.78 9.40 -8.70
CA LYS A 44 16.96 10.78 -9.16
C LYS A 44 17.26 11.74 -8.00
N ASN A 45 16.74 11.45 -6.82
CA ASN A 45 16.87 12.31 -5.65
C ASN A 45 17.50 11.59 -4.44
N GLU A 46 17.91 10.33 -4.61
CA GLU A 46 18.54 9.48 -3.58
C GLU A 46 17.70 9.36 -2.29
N THR A 47 16.37 9.43 -2.43
CA THR A 47 15.45 9.33 -1.29
C THR A 47 14.85 7.94 -1.16
N HIS A 48 14.79 7.46 0.08
CA HIS A 48 14.14 6.20 0.41
C HIS A 48 12.74 6.45 0.96
N HIS A 49 11.80 5.65 0.48
CA HIS A 49 10.37 5.71 0.79
C HIS A 49 9.91 4.37 1.35
N ASN A 50 8.93 4.41 2.25
CA ASN A 50 8.16 3.26 2.67
C ASN A 50 6.80 3.18 1.95
N ALA A 51 6.02 2.13 2.22
CA ALA A 51 4.74 1.91 1.57
C ALA A 51 3.70 3.01 1.88
N LEU A 52 3.72 3.61 3.08
CA LEU A 52 2.81 4.69 3.45
C LEU A 52 3.14 6.00 2.73
N GLU A 53 4.42 6.31 2.54
CA GLU A 53 4.87 7.48 1.78
C GLU A 53 4.46 7.36 0.30
N LEU A 54 4.59 6.17 -0.28
CA LEU A 54 4.06 5.89 -1.63
C LEU A 54 2.54 5.99 -1.69
N LEU A 55 1.82 5.41 -0.71
CA LEU A 55 0.37 5.54 -0.62
C LEU A 55 -0.07 7.01 -0.55
N GLY A 56 0.63 7.86 0.22
CA GLY A 56 0.36 9.29 0.29
C GLY A 56 0.47 9.96 -1.08
N SER A 57 1.52 9.67 -1.84
CA SER A 57 1.68 10.16 -3.22
C SER A 57 0.56 9.68 -4.15
N TRP A 58 0.12 8.43 -4.01
CA TRP A 58 -1.01 7.90 -4.76
C TRP A 58 -2.33 8.59 -4.40
N MET A 59 -2.56 8.82 -3.12
CA MET A 59 -3.74 9.49 -2.59
C MET A 59 -3.88 10.91 -3.11
N GLU A 60 -2.78 11.67 -3.15
CA GLU A 60 -2.75 13.02 -3.74
C GLU A 60 -3.17 12.99 -5.21
N ASN A 61 -2.66 12.04 -6.00
CA ASN A 61 -3.02 11.87 -7.40
C ASN A 61 -4.50 11.48 -7.61
N HIS A 62 -5.12 10.86 -6.61
CA HIS A 62 -6.53 10.44 -6.63
C HIS A 62 -7.46 11.40 -5.86
N ASN A 63 -6.98 12.59 -5.48
CA ASN A 63 -7.72 13.63 -4.76
C ASN A 63 -8.25 13.21 -3.37
N PHE A 64 -7.58 12.30 -2.69
CA PHE A 64 -7.87 11.99 -1.29
C PHE A 64 -7.19 13.00 -0.37
N ALA A 65 -7.97 13.72 0.42
CA ALA A 65 -7.45 14.77 1.31
C ALA A 65 -6.63 14.23 2.50
N ASN A 66 -6.93 13.02 2.98
CA ASN A 66 -6.25 12.38 4.11
C ASN A 66 -6.60 10.87 4.18
N PRO A 67 -5.89 10.07 4.99
CA PRO A 67 -6.13 8.63 5.09
C PRO A 67 -7.56 8.27 5.52
N SER A 68 -8.18 9.06 6.39
CA SER A 68 -9.55 8.81 6.84
C SER A 68 -10.56 8.93 5.69
N ALA A 69 -10.37 9.88 4.77
CA ALA A 69 -11.22 10.01 3.59
C ALA A 69 -11.12 8.78 2.68
N LEU A 70 -9.90 8.28 2.45
CA LEU A 70 -9.67 7.03 1.70
C LEU A 70 -10.36 5.83 2.37
N ILE A 71 -10.19 5.67 3.69
CA ILE A 71 -10.81 4.56 4.43
C ILE A 71 -12.33 4.64 4.33
N ASN A 72 -12.93 5.81 4.53
CA ASN A 72 -14.37 5.97 4.40
C ASN A 72 -14.85 5.52 3.01
N GLU A 73 -14.17 5.94 1.95
CA GLU A 73 -14.54 5.57 0.58
C GLU A 73 -14.34 4.08 0.29
N LEU A 74 -13.29 3.45 0.81
CA LEU A 74 -13.08 2.00 0.67
C LEU A 74 -14.22 1.17 1.30
N PHE A 75 -14.75 1.63 2.42
CA PHE A 75 -15.85 0.97 3.13
C PHE A 75 -17.25 1.40 2.64
N GLU A 76 -17.38 2.31 1.68
CA GLU A 76 -18.66 2.62 1.05
C GLU A 76 -19.19 1.43 0.23
N ARG A 77 -20.50 1.42 -0.05
CA ARG A 77 -21.07 0.44 -0.99
C ARG A 77 -20.74 0.86 -2.42
N GLY A 78 -20.28 -0.07 -3.25
CA GLY A 78 -19.88 0.21 -4.63
C GLY A 78 -18.41 0.66 -4.80
N SER A 79 -17.60 0.62 -3.74
CA SER A 79 -16.17 0.95 -3.81
C SER A 79 -15.38 0.05 -4.78
N GLU A 80 -15.84 -1.18 -5.01
CA GLU A 80 -15.28 -2.13 -5.99
C GLU A 80 -15.26 -1.60 -7.43
N GLU A 81 -16.08 -0.60 -7.77
CA GLU A 81 -16.05 0.05 -9.08
C GLU A 81 -14.93 1.10 -9.19
N LYS A 82 -14.45 1.62 -8.05
CA LYS A 82 -13.44 2.67 -7.95
C LYS A 82 -12.06 2.13 -7.62
N PHE A 83 -12.00 1.02 -6.88
CA PHE A 83 -10.76 0.42 -6.42
C PHE A 83 -10.68 -1.04 -6.85
N THR A 84 -9.47 -1.51 -7.06
CA THR A 84 -9.22 -2.96 -7.16
C THR A 84 -9.22 -3.54 -5.75
N ILE A 85 -10.39 -3.99 -5.28
CA ILE A 85 -10.57 -4.64 -3.98
C ILE A 85 -10.24 -6.12 -4.09
N LEU A 86 -9.31 -6.59 -3.26
CA LEU A 86 -8.90 -7.98 -3.20
C LEU A 86 -9.73 -8.79 -2.20
N GLN A 87 -10.00 -8.17 -1.04
CA GLN A 87 -10.79 -8.78 0.01
C GLN A 87 -11.51 -7.71 0.80
N ILE A 88 -12.73 -8.00 1.23
CA ILE A 88 -13.49 -7.11 2.12
C ILE A 88 -14.20 -7.91 3.21
N THR A 89 -14.02 -7.47 4.44
CA THR A 89 -14.76 -7.92 5.62
C THR A 89 -15.41 -6.71 6.26
N ARG A 90 -16.73 -6.59 6.13
CA ARG A 90 -17.49 -5.46 6.71
C ARG A 90 -17.87 -5.76 8.16
N PRO A 91 -17.98 -4.74 9.03
CA PRO A 91 -18.60 -4.92 10.33
C PRO A 91 -20.02 -5.47 10.16
N THR A 92 -20.31 -6.60 10.78
CA THR A 92 -21.62 -7.25 10.71
C THR A 92 -22.61 -6.66 11.72
N GLU A 93 -22.11 -5.97 12.75
CA GLU A 93 -22.89 -5.38 13.83
C GLU A 93 -22.35 -3.98 14.18
N PRO A 94 -23.16 -3.08 14.77
CA PRO A 94 -22.67 -1.82 15.32
C PRO A 94 -21.57 -2.07 16.37
N GLY A 95 -20.38 -1.51 16.15
CA GLY A 95 -19.21 -1.78 16.99
C GLY A 95 -18.36 -2.99 16.56
N GLY A 96 -18.64 -3.62 15.42
CA GLY A 96 -17.79 -4.66 14.86
C GLY A 96 -16.53 -4.12 14.18
N SER A 97 -15.48 -4.94 14.09
CA SER A 97 -14.30 -4.66 13.28
C SER A 97 -14.51 -5.04 11.82
N GLY A 98 -13.78 -4.38 10.92
CA GLY A 98 -13.76 -4.72 9.50
C GLY A 98 -12.43 -4.38 8.86
N PHE A 99 -12.18 -4.94 7.68
CA PHE A 99 -11.02 -4.60 6.87
C PHE A 99 -11.32 -4.65 5.37
N VAL A 100 -10.54 -3.91 4.60
CA VAL A 100 -10.53 -3.91 3.14
C VAL A 100 -9.08 -4.04 2.68
N ASP A 101 -8.78 -5.08 1.93
CA ASP A 101 -7.53 -5.24 1.21
C ASP A 101 -7.72 -4.72 -0.22
N PHE A 102 -6.86 -3.81 -0.64
CA PHE A 102 -6.95 -3.12 -1.93
C PHE A 102 -5.57 -2.93 -2.55
N ASP A 103 -5.55 -2.90 -3.88
CA ASP A 103 -4.32 -2.68 -4.65
C ASP A 103 -4.05 -1.20 -4.87
N VAL A 104 -2.79 -0.83 -4.69
CA VAL A 104 -2.23 0.46 -5.09
C VAL A 104 -1.11 0.20 -6.07
N VAL A 105 -1.34 0.57 -7.33
CA VAL A 105 -0.40 0.28 -8.43
C VAL A 105 0.30 1.56 -8.85
N PHE A 106 1.62 1.47 -8.94
CA PHE A 106 2.51 2.49 -9.46
C PHE A 106 3.18 1.95 -10.72
N ASP A 107 2.79 2.47 -11.87
CA ASP A 107 3.60 2.37 -13.07
C ASP A 107 4.78 3.33 -12.90
N VAL A 108 5.95 2.77 -12.61
CA VAL A 108 7.13 3.56 -12.30
C VAL A 108 7.94 3.80 -13.57
N THR A 109 8.34 5.06 -13.76
CA THR A 109 9.27 5.46 -14.83
C THR A 109 10.72 5.19 -14.43
N ASP A 110 11.65 5.40 -15.37
CA ASP A 110 13.11 5.27 -15.22
C ASP A 110 13.63 6.09 -14.02
N SER A 111 13.58 5.56 -12.79
CA SER A 111 14.21 6.11 -11.56
C SER A 111 13.91 5.30 -10.29
N TRP A 112 12.85 4.48 -10.26
CA TRP A 112 12.50 3.76 -9.04
C TRP A 112 13.15 2.39 -8.95
N CYS A 113 13.67 2.09 -7.76
CA CYS A 113 14.27 0.82 -7.43
C CYS A 113 13.75 0.29 -6.10
N VAL A 114 13.83 -1.02 -5.93
CA VAL A 114 13.45 -1.71 -4.70
C VAL A 114 14.69 -2.33 -4.09
N MET A 115 14.84 -2.21 -2.77
CA MET A 115 15.94 -2.78 -2.02
C MET A 115 15.75 -4.29 -1.85
N THR A 116 16.73 -5.06 -2.31
CA THR A 116 16.69 -6.53 -2.34
C THR A 116 18.01 -7.14 -1.88
N ASP A 117 18.04 -8.47 -1.74
CA ASP A 117 19.25 -9.25 -1.45
C ASP A 117 20.37 -9.13 -2.47
N LYS A 118 20.05 -8.65 -3.69
CA LYS A 118 21.00 -8.40 -4.77
C LYS A 118 21.36 -6.93 -4.93
N GLY A 119 20.95 -6.09 -3.98
CA GLY A 119 21.08 -4.63 -4.03
C GLY A 119 19.79 -3.94 -4.49
N ALA A 120 19.90 -2.67 -4.86
CA ALA A 120 18.79 -1.90 -5.40
C ALA A 120 18.52 -2.28 -6.86
N LEU A 121 17.34 -2.83 -7.13
CA LEU A 121 16.96 -3.29 -8.47
C LEU A 121 15.85 -2.41 -9.08
N PRO A 122 15.95 -2.05 -10.37
CA PRO A 122 14.95 -1.22 -11.03
C PRO A 122 13.62 -1.94 -11.19
N ALA A 123 12.56 -1.27 -10.74
CA ALA A 123 11.19 -1.71 -10.93
C ALA A 123 10.60 -1.02 -12.16
N LYS A 124 9.77 -1.76 -12.90
CA LYS A 124 8.88 -1.24 -13.93
C LYS A 124 7.48 -0.96 -13.37
N ARG A 125 7.04 -1.80 -12.43
CA ARG A 125 5.77 -1.61 -11.72
C ARG A 125 5.94 -2.01 -10.27
N ILE A 126 5.37 -1.23 -9.38
CA ILE A 126 5.26 -1.55 -7.95
C ILE A 126 3.77 -1.65 -7.63
N GLN A 127 3.34 -2.78 -7.08
CA GLN A 127 2.00 -3.00 -6.59
C GLN A 127 2.08 -3.22 -5.08
N LEU A 128 1.40 -2.36 -4.32
CA LEU A 128 1.25 -2.49 -2.89
C LEU A 128 -0.13 -3.07 -2.60
N ILE A 129 -0.18 -4.16 -1.85
CA ILE A 129 -1.43 -4.68 -1.29
C ILE A 129 -1.60 -4.04 0.08
N MET A 130 -2.54 -3.11 0.17
CA MET A 130 -2.80 -2.31 1.36
C MET A 130 -4.04 -2.81 2.08
N ARG A 131 -4.01 -2.77 3.42
CA ARG A 131 -5.15 -3.09 4.27
C ARG A 131 -5.60 -1.86 5.03
N ALA A 132 -6.82 -1.41 4.75
CA ALA A 132 -7.55 -0.47 5.61
C ALA A 132 -8.34 -1.28 6.65
N SER A 133 -8.13 -1.03 7.93
CA SER A 133 -8.86 -1.68 9.03
C SER A 133 -9.61 -0.65 9.86
N ILE A 134 -10.79 -1.04 10.35
CA ILE A 134 -11.58 -0.27 11.31
C ILE A 134 -11.85 -1.13 12.55
N TYR A 135 -11.72 -0.51 13.71
CA TYR A 135 -11.92 -1.13 15.02
C TYR A 135 -12.85 -0.26 15.86
N PRO A 136 -13.75 -0.86 16.67
CA PRO A 136 -14.52 -0.08 17.64
C PRO A 136 -13.59 0.70 18.56
N THR A 137 -13.95 1.96 18.85
CA THR A 137 -13.25 2.73 19.89
C THR A 137 -13.80 2.28 21.24
N ASN A 138 -12.91 1.93 22.17
CA ASN A 138 -13.29 1.58 23.55
C ASN A 138 -13.89 2.77 24.31
#